data_AF-A0AAE0VC46-F1
#
_entry.id   AF-A0AAE0VC46-F1
#
_cell.length_a   1.000
_cell.length_b   1.000
_cell.length_c   1.000
_cell.angle_alpha   90.00
_cell.angle_beta   90.00
_cell.angle_gamma   90.00
#
_symmetry.space_group_name_H-M   'P 1'
#
loop_
_entity.id
_entity.type
_entity.pdbx_description
1 polymer ?
#
loop_
_entity_poly.entity_id
_entity_poly.type
_entity_poly.pdbx_seq_one_letter_code
_entity_poly.pdbx_strand_id
1 'polypeptide(L)'
;MAALAGGGASSILGLTDHRNLEYLHSAKRLNPRQARWVLFFTRFEFSVTYHPGSKNSKADALSRQFEAQSEPTQPDLILPAAEIIALAQWSLIEEIWRAHADEPPPANCPATKVYMPLQFHQQVLQWVHEAPSSSHPGILRST
;
A
#
# COMPACT_ATOMS: atom_id res chain seq x y z
N MET A 1 -20.02 10.53 -48.85
CA MET A 1 -19.00 9.48 -48.77
C MET A 1 -19.15 8.78 -47.43
N ALA A 2 -20.00 7.75 -47.39
CA ALA A 2 -20.21 6.90 -46.22
C ALA A 2 -19.05 5.90 -46.15
N ALA A 3 -18.40 5.79 -44.99
CA ALA A 3 -17.49 4.68 -44.69
C ALA A 3 -18.21 3.70 -43.76
N LEU A 4 -17.97 2.43 -44.06
CA LEU A 4 -18.79 1.26 -43.78
C LEU A 4 -18.67 0.78 -42.33
N ALA A 5 -19.77 0.24 -41.82
CA ALA A 5 -19.82 -0.58 -40.61
C ALA A 5 -18.95 -1.84 -40.75
N GLY A 6 -18.23 -2.22 -39.68
CA GLY A 6 -17.43 -3.43 -39.65
C GLY A 6 -16.83 -3.74 -38.28
N GLY A 7 -17.65 -4.33 -37.40
CA GLY A 7 -17.25 -4.82 -36.07
C GLY A 7 -18.22 -4.33 -35.00
N GLY A 8 -19.24 -5.14 -34.66
CA GLY A 8 -20.15 -4.81 -33.57
C GLY A 8 -19.39 -4.81 -32.25
N ALA A 9 -18.94 -3.64 -31.81
CA ALA A 9 -18.32 -3.49 -30.52
C ALA A 9 -19.39 -3.71 -29.45
N SER A 10 -19.33 -4.86 -28.78
CA SER A 10 -20.21 -5.18 -27.66
C SER A 10 -19.85 -4.26 -26.50
N SER A 11 -20.55 -3.14 -26.37
CA SER A 11 -20.39 -2.22 -25.26
C SER A 11 -20.82 -2.89 -23.95
N ILE A 12 -19.96 -2.83 -22.93
CA ILE A 12 -20.21 -3.42 -21.61
C ILE A 12 -20.77 -2.34 -20.66
N LEU A 13 -21.92 -2.59 -20.03
CA LEU A 13 -22.44 -1.75 -18.96
C LEU A 13 -22.07 -2.32 -17.59
N GLY A 14 -21.23 -1.61 -16.85
CA GLY A 14 -20.90 -1.91 -15.46
C GLY A 14 -21.88 -1.22 -14.50
N LEU A 15 -22.56 -2.01 -13.67
CA LEU A 15 -23.36 -1.50 -12.55
C LEU A 15 -22.52 -1.54 -11.27
N THR A 16 -22.46 -0.43 -10.54
CA THR A 16 -21.70 -0.34 -9.29
C THR A 16 -22.48 0.43 -8.23
N ASP A 17 -22.39 0.00 -6.98
CA ASP A 17 -22.88 0.74 -5.83
C ASP A 17 -21.91 1.82 -5.33
N HIS A 18 -20.78 1.99 -6.00
CA HIS A 18 -19.77 2.99 -5.67
C HIS A 18 -19.83 4.19 -6.62
N ARG A 19 -20.56 5.23 -6.20
CA ARG A 19 -20.85 6.42 -7.02
C ARG A 19 -19.62 7.13 -7.58
N ASN A 20 -18.47 7.10 -6.90
CA ASN A 20 -17.27 7.76 -7.43
C ASN A 20 -16.72 7.08 -8.70
N LEU A 21 -17.08 5.82 -8.97
CA LEU A 21 -16.65 5.12 -10.18
C LEU A 21 -17.40 5.57 -11.44
N GLU A 22 -18.54 6.27 -11.31
CA GLU A 22 -19.20 6.89 -12.49
C GLU A 22 -18.30 7.94 -13.17
N TYR A 23 -17.44 8.61 -12.39
CA TYR A 23 -16.57 9.68 -12.87
C TYR A 23 -15.21 9.16 -13.34
N LEU A 24 -15.04 7.85 -13.51
CA LEU A 24 -13.75 7.24 -13.84
C LEU A 24 -13.14 7.80 -15.14
N HIS A 25 -13.97 8.10 -16.14
CA HIS A 25 -13.53 8.68 -17.42
C HIS A 25 -13.35 10.20 -17.39
N SER A 26 -14.03 10.91 -16.49
CA SER A 26 -14.06 12.39 -16.44
C SER A 26 -13.23 12.99 -15.30
N ALA A 27 -12.61 12.14 -14.47
CA ALA A 27 -11.80 12.55 -13.35
C ALA A 27 -10.57 13.37 -13.80
N LYS A 28 -10.48 14.62 -13.33
CA LYS A 28 -9.36 15.54 -13.64
C LYS A 28 -8.03 15.10 -13.02
N ARG A 29 -8.08 14.41 -11.87
CA ARG A 29 -6.90 13.94 -11.12
C ARG A 29 -7.17 12.52 -10.65
N LEU A 30 -6.36 11.58 -11.13
CA LEU A 30 -6.39 10.18 -10.71
C LEU A 30 -5.19 9.90 -9.81
N ASN A 31 -5.39 9.10 -8.77
CA ASN A 31 -4.24 8.55 -8.05
C ASN A 31 -3.53 7.49 -8.93
N PRO A 32 -2.26 7.14 -8.64
CA PRO A 32 -1.51 6.19 -9.49
C PRO A 32 -2.19 4.84 -9.68
N ARG A 33 -2.93 4.35 -8.66
CA ARG A 33 -3.69 3.10 -8.75
C ARG A 33 -4.85 3.23 -9.72
N GLN A 34 -5.65 4.29 -9.61
CA GLN A 34 -6.77 4.56 -10.50
C GLN A 34 -6.31 4.78 -11.94
N ALA A 35 -5.23 5.53 -12.16
CA ALA A 35 -4.66 5.73 -13.49
C ALA A 35 -4.27 4.40 -14.16
N ARG A 36 -3.65 3.49 -13.40
CA ARG A 36 -3.32 2.14 -13.88
C ARG A 36 -4.56 1.35 -14.29
N TRP A 37 -5.62 1.40 -13.48
CA TRP A 37 -6.89 0.76 -13.80
C TRP A 37 -7.57 1.38 -15.02
N VAL A 38 -7.62 2.71 -15.12
CA VAL A 38 -8.19 3.41 -16.28
C VAL A 38 -7.45 3.00 -17.56
N LEU A 39 -6.12 3.01 -17.55
CA LEU A 39 -5.31 2.57 -18.70
C LEU A 39 -5.51 1.10 -19.09
N PHE A 40 -5.86 0.24 -18.12
CA PHE A 40 -6.24 -1.13 -18.44
C PHE A 40 -7.61 -1.18 -19.11
N PHE A 41 -8.56 -0.40 -18.60
CA PHE A 41 -9.94 -0.40 -19.06
C PHE A 41 -10.16 0.29 -20.41
N THR A 42 -9.25 1.15 -20.88
CA THR A 42 -9.33 1.79 -22.22
C THR A 42 -9.32 0.80 -23.38
N ARG A 43 -8.96 -0.46 -23.13
CA ARG A 43 -8.98 -1.55 -24.14
C ARG A 43 -10.39 -2.10 -24.40
N PHE A 44 -11.35 -1.74 -23.57
CA PHE A 44 -12.72 -2.18 -23.66
C PHE A 44 -13.63 -0.97 -23.95
N GLU A 45 -14.68 -1.20 -24.73
CA GLU A 45 -15.77 -0.24 -24.82
C GLU A 45 -16.75 -0.52 -23.67
N PHE A 46 -16.73 0.33 -22.64
CA PHE A 46 -17.59 0.16 -21.47
C PHE A 46 -18.11 1.50 -20.94
N SER A 47 -19.21 1.42 -20.19
CA SER A 47 -19.76 2.52 -19.41
C SER A 47 -20.05 2.04 -17.99
N VAL A 48 -19.96 2.93 -17.01
CA VAL A 48 -20.22 2.61 -15.60
C VAL A 48 -21.32 3.53 -15.08
N THR A 49 -22.34 2.94 -14.47
CA THR A 49 -23.47 3.66 -13.88
C THR A 49 -23.74 3.21 -12.45
N TYR A 50 -24.12 4.15 -11.61
CA TYR A 50 -24.47 3.88 -10.23
C TYR A 50 -25.76 3.05 -10.15
N HIS A 51 -25.70 2.02 -9.32
CA HIS A 51 -26.82 1.16 -8.97
C HIS A 51 -26.87 1.03 -7.44
N PRO A 52 -27.99 1.39 -6.77
CA PRO A 52 -28.06 1.35 -5.32
C PRO A 52 -27.65 -0.02 -4.76
N GLY A 53 -26.82 -0.04 -3.71
CA GLY A 53 -26.33 -1.28 -3.09
C GLY A 53 -27.44 -2.23 -2.65
N SER A 54 -28.59 -1.69 -2.20
CA SER A 54 -29.79 -2.49 -1.87
C SER A 54 -30.34 -3.29 -3.05
N LYS A 55 -30.05 -2.88 -4.29
CA LYS A 55 -30.44 -3.57 -5.52
C LYS A 55 -29.28 -4.37 -6.13
N ASN A 56 -28.08 -4.30 -5.54
CA ASN A 56 -26.87 -5.00 -5.99
C ASN A 56 -26.62 -6.31 -5.20
N SER A 57 -27.68 -6.91 -4.65
CA SER A 57 -27.60 -8.06 -3.75
C SER A 57 -26.89 -9.28 -4.34
N LYS A 58 -26.98 -9.50 -5.66
CA LYS A 58 -26.28 -10.60 -6.34
C LYS A 58 -24.77 -10.43 -6.31
N ALA A 59 -24.29 -9.23 -6.64
CA ALA A 59 -22.86 -8.94 -6.62
C ALA A 59 -22.33 -8.91 -5.18
N ASP A 60 -23.10 -8.34 -4.25
CA ASP A 60 -22.77 -8.33 -2.82
C ASP A 60 -22.65 -9.77 -2.27
N ALA A 61 -23.63 -10.64 -2.53
CA ALA A 61 -23.59 -12.04 -2.11
C ALA A 61 -22.37 -12.79 -2.66
N LEU A 62 -22.03 -12.59 -3.94
CA LEU A 62 -20.85 -13.19 -4.55
C LEU A 62 -19.55 -12.64 -3.94
N SER A 63 -19.49 -11.33 -3.63
CA SER A 63 -18.31 -10.72 -3.01
C SER A 63 -18.03 -11.25 -1.61
N ARG A 64 -19.08 -11.63 -0.87
CA ARG A 64 -19.00 -12.14 0.51
C ARG A 64 -18.82 -13.66 0.60
N GLN A 65 -19.03 -14.39 -0.49
CA GLN A 65 -19.00 -15.85 -0.49
C GLN A 65 -17.66 -16.43 0.01
N PHE A 66 -16.56 -15.70 -0.19
CA PHE A 66 -15.21 -16.09 0.26
C PHE A 66 -14.71 -15.30 1.47
N GLU A 67 -15.52 -14.39 2.02
CA GLU A 67 -15.16 -13.60 3.20
C GLU A 67 -15.31 -14.43 4.49
N ALA A 68 -16.14 -15.48 4.47
CA ALA A 68 -16.47 -16.30 5.64
C ALA A 68 -15.46 -17.41 5.99
N GLN A 69 -14.31 -17.49 5.31
CA GLN A 69 -13.22 -18.43 5.67
C GLN A 69 -12.02 -17.70 6.27
N SER A 70 -12.26 -16.73 7.14
CA SER A 70 -11.25 -16.38 8.14
C SER A 70 -11.43 -17.32 9.34
N GLU A 71 -10.88 -18.54 9.24
CA GLU A 71 -10.21 -19.06 10.44
C GLU A 71 -9.26 -17.96 10.94
N PRO A 72 -9.00 -17.82 12.25
CA PRO A 72 -7.97 -16.89 12.74
C PRO A 72 -6.62 -17.31 12.16
N THR A 73 -6.39 -16.88 10.93
CA THR A 73 -5.22 -17.13 10.13
C THR A 73 -4.21 -16.25 10.81
N GLN A 74 -3.25 -16.87 11.51
CA GLN A 74 -1.98 -16.21 11.82
C GLN A 74 -1.63 -15.35 10.60
N PRO A 75 -1.33 -14.06 10.76
CA PRO A 75 -1.09 -13.21 9.60
C PRO A 75 -0.11 -13.95 8.70
N ASP A 76 -0.53 -14.21 7.45
CA ASP A 76 0.34 -14.76 6.42
C ASP A 76 1.38 -13.68 6.15
N LEU A 77 2.39 -13.65 7.01
CA LEU A 77 3.54 -12.80 6.89
C LEU A 77 4.25 -13.32 5.63
N ILE A 78 4.51 -12.40 4.70
CA ILE A 78 5.27 -12.70 3.48
C ILE A 78 6.62 -13.35 3.83
N LEU A 79 7.15 -13.05 5.02
CA LEU A 79 8.31 -13.67 5.61
C LEU A 79 7.88 -14.62 6.74
N PRO A 80 8.47 -15.81 6.88
CA PRO A 80 8.24 -16.66 8.04
C PRO A 80 8.58 -15.89 9.32
N ALA A 81 7.85 -16.17 10.42
CA ALA A 81 8.04 -15.48 11.70
C ALA A 81 9.50 -15.53 12.22
N ALA A 82 10.27 -16.56 11.84
CA ALA A 82 11.69 -16.68 12.14
C ALA A 82 12.57 -15.66 11.37
N GLU A 83 12.16 -15.19 10.20
CA GLU A 83 12.86 -14.16 9.41
C GLU A 83 12.51 -12.73 9.84
N ILE A 84 11.39 -12.53 10.54
CA ILE A 84 11.03 -11.24 11.16
C ILE A 84 12.07 -10.84 12.22
N ILE A 85 12.80 -11.81 12.77
CA ILE A 85 13.84 -11.61 13.78
C ILE A 85 15.16 -11.15 13.12
N ALA A 86 15.43 -11.50 11.86
CA ALA A 86 16.68 -11.12 11.17
C ALA A 86 16.71 -9.63 10.80
N LEU A 87 15.54 -9.02 10.55
CA LEU A 87 15.41 -7.56 10.44
C LEU A 87 15.45 -6.87 11.81
N ALA A 88 15.50 -7.60 12.93
CA ALA A 88 15.28 -7.09 14.29
C ALA A 88 16.39 -7.47 15.29
N GLN A 89 17.62 -7.74 14.85
CA GLN A 89 18.79 -7.68 15.73
C GLN A 89 19.58 -6.40 15.47
N TRP A 90 19.24 -5.37 16.23
CA TRP A 90 19.81 -4.03 16.09
C TRP A 90 20.79 -3.83 17.25
N SER A 91 22.07 -4.18 17.06
CA SER A 91 23.12 -3.85 18.02
C SER A 91 23.11 -2.35 18.38
N LEU A 92 22.81 -1.50 17.39
CA LEU A 92 22.65 -0.06 17.57
C LEU A 92 21.49 0.32 18.52
N ILE A 93 20.35 -0.38 18.47
CA ILE A 93 19.25 -0.13 19.43
C ILE A 93 19.68 -0.51 20.83
N GLU A 94 20.38 -1.64 21.00
CA GLU A 94 20.87 -2.05 22.32
C GLU A 94 21.86 -1.03 22.89
N GLU A 95 22.73 -0.47 22.05
CA GLU A 95 23.64 0.61 22.43
C GLU A 95 22.89 1.89 22.83
N ILE A 96 21.79 2.21 22.14
CA ILE A 96 20.92 3.35 22.48
C ILE A 96 20.23 3.13 23.83
N TRP A 97 19.65 1.95 24.04
CA TRP A 97 19.02 1.61 25.32
C TRP A 97 20.02 1.59 26.46
N ARG A 98 21.26 1.13 26.23
CA ARG A 98 22.34 1.22 27.23
C ARG A 98 22.69 2.66 27.54
N ALA A 99 22.79 3.53 26.54
CA ALA A 99 23.10 4.94 26.74
C ALA A 99 22.01 5.70 27.50
N HIS A 100 20.74 5.24 27.49
CA HIS A 100 19.70 5.82 28.34
C HIS A 100 19.95 5.66 29.84
N ALA A 101 20.85 4.76 30.26
CA ALA A 101 21.30 4.68 31.65
C ALA A 101 22.09 5.93 32.07
N ASP A 102 22.84 6.52 31.13
CA ASP A 102 23.69 7.70 31.37
C ASP A 102 22.99 9.01 30.97
N GLU A 103 22.18 8.99 29.90
CA GLU A 103 21.39 10.12 29.40
C GLU A 103 19.90 9.73 29.30
N PRO A 104 19.10 9.96 30.34
CA PRO A 104 17.71 9.56 30.34
C PRO A 104 16.89 10.37 29.32
N PRO A 105 15.85 9.77 28.70
CA PRO A 105 14.94 10.48 27.81
C PRO A 105 14.32 11.73 28.44
N PRO A 106 14.13 12.83 27.69
CA PRO A 106 13.42 14.01 28.18
C PRO A 106 11.96 13.65 28.49
N ALA A 107 11.38 14.30 29.50
CA ALA A 107 10.02 14.02 30.00
C ALA A 107 8.91 14.12 28.93
N ASN A 108 9.17 14.85 27.84
CA ASN A 108 8.24 15.01 26.72
C ASN A 108 8.33 13.89 25.66
N CYS A 109 9.14 12.84 25.88
CA CYS A 109 9.26 11.74 24.94
C CYS A 109 8.00 10.85 24.99
N PRO A 110 7.31 10.64 23.85
CA PRO A 110 6.16 9.74 23.80
C PRO A 110 6.56 8.30 24.15
N ALA A 111 5.72 7.59 24.92
CA ALA A 111 5.97 6.19 25.30
C ALA A 111 6.08 5.23 24.10
N THR A 112 5.54 5.61 22.93
CA THR A 112 5.60 4.82 21.69
C THR A 112 6.86 5.08 20.87
N LYS A 113 7.76 5.96 21.32
CA LYS A 113 8.99 6.34 20.59
C LYS A 113 10.22 6.12 21.46
N VAL A 114 11.32 5.75 20.81
CA VAL A 114 12.64 5.67 21.44
C VAL A 114 13.31 7.03 21.34
N TYR A 115 13.75 7.59 22.47
CA TYR A 115 14.57 8.81 22.46
C TYR A 115 15.94 8.51 21.87
N MET A 116 16.43 9.41 21.04
CA MET A 116 17.68 9.24 20.33
C MET A 116 18.75 10.21 20.85
N PRO A 117 19.72 9.76 21.68
CA PRO A 117 20.84 10.60 22.09
C PRO A 117 21.63 11.12 20.89
N LEU A 118 22.13 12.36 20.99
CA LEU A 118 22.80 13.07 19.89
C LEU A 118 23.97 12.28 19.29
N GLN A 119 24.71 11.55 20.12
CA GLN A 119 25.87 10.76 19.71
C GLN A 119 25.57 9.68 18.67
N PHE A 120 24.30 9.26 18.54
CA PHE A 120 23.87 8.23 17.61
C PHE A 120 23.10 8.76 16.39
N HIS A 121 22.84 10.08 16.30
CA HIS A 121 22.02 10.65 15.20
C HIS A 121 22.62 10.33 13.84
N GLN A 122 23.92 10.53 13.67
CA GLN A 122 24.61 10.25 12.41
C GLN A 122 24.61 8.75 12.08
N GLN A 123 24.82 7.91 13.09
CA GLN A 123 24.85 6.45 12.91
C GLN A 123 23.49 5.91 12.48
N VAL A 124 22.41 6.38 13.10
CA VAL A 124 21.04 6.02 12.73
C VAL A 124 20.70 6.53 11.34
N LEU A 125 21.06 7.76 11.00
CA LEU A 125 20.83 8.31 9.66
C LEU A 125 21.57 7.49 8.59
N GLN A 126 22.86 7.21 8.80
CA GLN A 126 23.67 6.41 7.89
C GLN A 126 23.07 5.00 7.73
N TRP A 127 22.71 4.36 8.84
CA TRP A 127 22.06 3.06 8.81
C TRP A 127 20.74 3.06 8.02
N VAL A 128 19.87 4.05 8.23
CA VAL A 128 18.61 4.18 7.46
C VAL A 128 18.90 4.33 5.96
N HIS A 129 19.97 5.06 5.58
CA HIS A 129 20.34 5.24 4.18
C HIS A 129 21.01 4.02 3.55
N GLU A 130 21.68 3.18 4.34
CA GLU A 130 22.33 1.95 3.87
C GLU A 130 21.41 0.72 3.94
N ALA A 131 20.32 0.81 4.72
CA ALA A 131 19.38 -0.28 4.89
C ALA A 131 18.79 -0.71 3.52
N PRO A 132 18.77 -2.01 3.19
CA PRO A 132 18.17 -2.54 1.96
C PRO A 132 16.69 -2.13 1.76
N SER A 133 15.99 -1.84 2.86
CA SER A 133 14.59 -1.39 2.88
C SER A 133 14.40 0.08 2.45
N SER A 134 15.46 0.89 2.43
CA SER A 134 15.37 2.33 2.16
C SER A 134 15.18 2.67 0.68
N SER A 135 15.24 1.68 -0.22
CA SER A 135 15.12 1.83 -1.69
C SER A 135 16.10 2.84 -2.32
N HIS A 136 17.05 3.35 -1.55
CA HIS A 136 18.13 4.21 -2.00
C HIS A 136 19.43 3.40 -1.95
N PRO A 137 20.21 3.30 -3.02
CA PRO A 137 21.56 2.77 -2.91
C PRO A 137 22.34 3.78 -2.07
N GLY A 138 22.73 3.40 -0.86
CA GLY A 138 23.53 4.26 0.03
C GLY A 138 24.78 4.82 -0.67
N ILE A 139 25.41 5.81 -0.04
CA ILE A 139 26.50 6.64 -0.58
C ILE A 139 27.74 5.83 -1.04
N LEU A 140 27.81 4.53 -0.75
CA LEU A 140 28.84 3.62 -1.24
C LEU A 140 28.49 3.08 -2.64
N ARG A 141 28.62 3.93 -3.65
CA ARG A 141 29.06 3.48 -4.99
C ARG A 141 30.28 4.29 -5.40
N SER A 142 31.46 3.75 -5.12
CA SER A 142 32.67 4.00 -5.89
C SER A 142 33.24 2.65 -6.30
N THR A 143 33.57 2.57 -7.59
CA THR A 143 34.11 1.45 -8.41
C THR A 143 33.09 0.47 -8.97
#